data_AF-V4XGU0-F1
#
_entry.id   AF-V4XGU0-F1
#
_cell.length_a   1.000
_cell.length_b   1.000
_cell.length_c   1.000
_cell.angle_alpha   90.00
_cell.angle_beta   90.00
_cell.angle_gamma   90.00
#
_symmetry.space_group_name_H-M   'P 1'
#
loop_
_entity.id
_entity.type
_entity.pdbx_description
1 polymer ?
#
loop_
_entity_poly.entity_id
_entity_poly.type
_entity_poly.pdbx_seq_one_letter_code
_entity_poly.pdbx_strand_id
1 'polypeptide(L)'
;MRHLARTDEGDYSRNNYERALKRLFNWQAHERGGEAWEPSVTFTEPSGSAEPRDFLLRDERQQIREAALEYGSIPSYAGLSSRGRDRWKAYLAQRFSKPKREVTPDDRERANGWKFPSLVWASLDAGLRPIGIERA
;
A
#
# COMPACT_ATOMS: atom_id res chain seq x y z
N MET A 1 -25.71 -21.09 -24.71
CA MET A 1 -24.29 -20.68 -24.78
C MET A 1 -23.87 -20.07 -26.12
N ARG A 2 -24.05 -20.72 -27.28
CA ARG A 2 -23.62 -20.15 -28.59
C ARG A 2 -24.24 -18.78 -28.92
N HIS A 3 -25.46 -18.52 -28.45
CA HIS A 3 -26.11 -17.22 -28.58
C HIS A 3 -25.41 -16.13 -27.76
N LEU A 4 -25.08 -16.41 -26.49
CA LEU A 4 -24.35 -15.50 -25.59
C LEU A 4 -22.93 -15.19 -26.09
N ALA A 5 -22.29 -16.14 -26.78
CA ALA A 5 -20.96 -15.96 -27.36
C ALA A 5 -20.95 -15.06 -28.62
N ARG A 6 -22.11 -14.86 -29.26
CA ARG A 6 -22.26 -14.06 -30.49
C ARG A 6 -22.90 -12.70 -30.26
N THR A 7 -23.44 -12.47 -29.06
CA THR A 7 -24.10 -11.21 -28.69
C THR A 7 -23.06 -10.22 -28.17
N ASP A 8 -23.25 -8.94 -28.48
CA ASP A 8 -22.37 -7.84 -28.06
C ASP A 8 -22.64 -7.42 -26.60
N GLU A 9 -22.54 -8.39 -25.70
CA GLU A 9 -22.68 -8.20 -24.25
C GLU A 9 -21.29 -8.15 -23.60
N GLY A 10 -21.13 -7.36 -22.54
CA GLY A 10 -19.88 -7.34 -21.78
C GLY A 10 -19.58 -8.69 -21.10
N ASP A 11 -18.29 -8.99 -20.89
CA ASP A 11 -17.85 -10.27 -20.31
C ASP A 11 -18.42 -10.52 -18.91
N TYR A 12 -18.66 -9.46 -18.14
CA TYR A 12 -19.34 -9.52 -16.84
C TYR A 12 -20.78 -10.05 -16.96
N SER A 13 -21.56 -9.52 -17.90
CA SER A 13 -22.94 -9.96 -18.16
C SER A 13 -22.95 -11.42 -18.64
N ARG A 14 -22.06 -11.78 -19.57
CA ARG A 14 -21.94 -13.15 -20.09
C ARG A 14 -21.62 -14.17 -18.98
N ASN A 15 -20.71 -13.84 -18.05
CA ASN A 15 -20.38 -14.70 -16.92
C ASN A 15 -21.57 -14.87 -15.97
N ASN A 16 -22.28 -13.78 -15.65
CA ASN A 16 -23.48 -13.86 -14.82
C ASN A 16 -24.56 -14.74 -15.43
N TYR A 17 -24.81 -14.61 -16.73
CA TYR A 17 -25.76 -15.48 -17.44
C TYR A 17 -25.30 -16.94 -17.43
N GLU A 18 -24.02 -17.22 -17.65
CA GLU A 18 -23.48 -18.59 -17.54
C GLU A 18 -23.69 -19.17 -16.14
N ARG A 19 -23.35 -18.43 -15.08
CA ARG A 19 -23.53 -18.87 -13.69
C ARG A 19 -25.00 -19.14 -13.37
N ALA A 20 -25.90 -18.26 -13.80
CA ALA A 20 -27.33 -18.43 -13.60
C ALA A 20 -27.86 -19.69 -14.30
N LEU A 21 -27.44 -19.93 -15.55
CA LEU A 21 -27.83 -21.12 -16.31
C LEU A 21 -27.26 -22.40 -15.67
N LYS A 22 -25.98 -22.43 -15.30
CA LYS A 22 -25.37 -23.57 -14.58
C LYS A 22 -26.16 -23.90 -13.30
N ARG A 23 -26.52 -22.89 -12.52
CA ARG A 23 -27.29 -23.06 -11.29
C ARG A 23 -28.69 -23.62 -11.55
N LEU A 24 -29.37 -23.13 -12.59
CA LEU A 24 -30.68 -23.62 -12.99
C LEU A 24 -30.62 -25.10 -13.40
N PHE A 25 -29.69 -25.47 -14.27
CA PHE A 25 -29.58 -26.85 -14.77
C PHE A 25 -29.10 -27.82 -13.70
N ASN A 26 -28.20 -27.39 -12.81
CA ASN A 26 -27.82 -28.20 -11.63
C ASN A 26 -29.01 -28.44 -10.71
N TRP A 27 -29.83 -27.43 -10.45
CA TRP A 27 -31.06 -27.60 -9.68
C TRP A 27 -32.05 -28.53 -10.38
N GLN A 28 -32.24 -28.41 -11.70
CA GLN A 28 -33.13 -29.30 -12.45
C GLN A 28 -32.65 -30.76 -12.41
N ALA A 29 -31.34 -31.01 -12.57
CA ALA A 29 -30.76 -32.35 -12.47
C ALA A 29 -30.95 -32.94 -11.07
N HIS A 30 -30.82 -32.12 -10.02
CA HIS A 30 -31.05 -32.53 -8.63
C HIS A 30 -32.52 -32.90 -8.36
N GLU A 31 -33.47 -32.05 -8.77
CA GLU A 31 -34.90 -32.24 -8.45
C GLU A 31 -35.59 -33.29 -9.32
N ARG A 32 -35.21 -33.39 -10.60
CA ARG A 32 -35.94 -34.19 -11.59
C ARG A 32 -35.22 -35.46 -12.00
N GLY A 33 -33.98 -35.65 -11.52
CA GLY A 33 -33.09 -36.70 -11.99
C GLY A 33 -32.62 -36.42 -13.41
N GLY A 34 -31.32 -36.55 -13.64
CA GLY A 34 -30.72 -36.31 -14.95
C GLY A 34 -29.23 -36.02 -14.86
N GLU A 35 -28.60 -35.88 -16.02
CA GLU A 35 -27.19 -35.52 -16.11
C GLU A 35 -27.02 -34.00 -15.89
N ALA A 36 -26.00 -33.62 -15.12
CA ALA A 36 -25.64 -32.21 -14.94
C ALA A 36 -25.21 -31.63 -16.29
N TRP A 37 -25.77 -30.48 -16.65
CA TRP A 37 -25.45 -29.83 -17.91
C TRP A 37 -24.10 -29.11 -17.82
N GLU A 38 -23.13 -29.59 -18.60
CA GLU A 38 -21.85 -28.91 -18.78
C GLU A 38 -21.86 -28.04 -20.06
N PRO A 39 -21.62 -26.73 -19.95
CA PRO A 39 -21.64 -25.85 -21.11
C PRO A 39 -20.43 -26.07 -22.02
N SER A 40 -20.67 -26.06 -23.32
CA SER A 40 -19.62 -26.20 -24.35
C SER A 40 -18.73 -24.97 -24.53
N VAL A 41 -19.07 -23.85 -23.89
CA VAL A 41 -18.35 -22.57 -23.94
C VAL A 41 -18.35 -22.02 -22.53
N THR A 42 -17.17 -21.68 -22.02
CA THR A 42 -16.98 -21.08 -20.71
C THR A 42 -16.46 -19.67 -20.92
N PHE A 43 -17.07 -18.70 -20.23
CA PHE A 43 -16.60 -17.33 -20.20
C PHE A 43 -15.70 -17.15 -18.99
N THR A 44 -14.42 -16.91 -19.24
CA THR A 44 -13.48 -16.52 -18.20
C THR A 44 -13.66 -15.02 -17.98
N GLU A 45 -14.06 -14.61 -16.78
CA GLU A 45 -13.83 -13.22 -16.39
C GLU A 45 -12.33 -12.96 -16.55
N PRO A 46 -11.89 -11.88 -17.22
CA PRO A 46 -10.54 -11.40 -16.96
C PRO A 46 -10.57 -11.12 -15.47
N SER A 47 -9.90 -11.97 -14.69
CA SER A 47 -9.70 -11.75 -13.28
C SER A 47 -9.15 -10.33 -13.23
N GLY A 48 -9.97 -9.34 -12.83
CA GLY A 48 -9.46 -8.04 -12.50
C GLY A 48 -8.34 -8.35 -11.54
N SER A 49 -7.11 -8.08 -11.96
CA SER A 49 -5.92 -8.60 -11.31
C SER A 49 -6.12 -8.45 -9.81
N ALA A 50 -5.90 -9.51 -9.04
CA ALA A 50 -5.92 -9.45 -7.58
C ALA A 50 -4.80 -8.52 -7.03
N GLU A 51 -4.21 -7.71 -7.89
CA GLU A 51 -3.31 -6.64 -7.57
C GLU A 51 -4.14 -5.46 -7.07
N PRO A 52 -3.77 -4.88 -5.92
CA PRO A 52 -4.33 -3.61 -5.48
C PRO A 52 -4.29 -2.61 -6.63
N ARG A 53 -5.42 -1.97 -6.95
CA ARG A 53 -5.50 -1.04 -8.10
C ARG A 53 -4.55 0.16 -8.02
N ASP A 54 -3.96 0.39 -6.85
CA ASP A 54 -3.15 1.55 -6.54
C ASP A 54 -1.94 1.11 -5.70
N PHE A 55 -1.00 0.41 -6.35
CA PHE A 55 0.27 0.03 -5.72
C PHE A 55 1.36 1.01 -6.15
N LEU A 56 2.24 1.34 -5.19
CA LEU A 56 3.41 2.15 -5.49
C LEU A 56 4.33 1.40 -6.45
N LEU A 57 4.60 2.02 -7.60
CA LEU A 57 5.61 1.63 -8.55
C LEU A 57 7.01 1.69 -7.90
N ARG A 58 7.97 1.01 -8.53
CA ARG A 58 9.35 0.94 -8.03
C ARG A 58 9.95 2.34 -7.82
N ASP A 59 9.72 3.24 -8.75
CA ASP A 59 10.25 4.60 -8.72
C ASP A 59 9.58 5.44 -7.63
N GLU A 60 8.28 5.23 -7.39
CA GLU A 60 7.55 5.90 -6.32
C GLU A 60 8.02 5.41 -4.94
N ARG A 61 8.26 4.10 -4.80
CA ARG A 61 8.88 3.54 -3.60
C ARG A 61 10.26 4.12 -3.35
N GLN A 62 11.07 4.30 -4.38
CA GLN A 62 12.39 4.93 -4.24
C GLN A 62 12.26 6.38 -3.74
N GLN A 63 11.40 7.18 -4.36
CA GLN A 63 11.16 8.57 -3.94
C GLN A 63 10.69 8.66 -2.48
N ILE A 64 9.80 7.77 -2.05
CA ILE A 64 9.32 7.74 -0.66
C ILE A 64 10.46 7.38 0.31
N ARG A 65 11.33 6.42 -0.06
CA ARG A 65 12.48 6.03 0.77
C ARG A 65 13.49 7.17 0.90
N GLU A 66 13.76 7.90 -0.17
CA GLU A 66 14.64 9.07 -0.17
C GLU A 66 14.03 10.22 0.66
N ALA A 67 12.75 10.52 0.47
CA ALA A 67 12.04 11.53 1.26
C ALA A 67 12.06 11.20 2.76
N ALA A 68 11.99 9.91 3.13
CA ALA A 68 12.08 9.48 4.52
C ALA A 68 13.46 9.72 5.15
N LEU A 69 14.55 9.68 4.37
CA LEU A 69 15.90 10.02 4.84
C LEU A 69 16.06 11.53 5.07
N GLU A 70 15.42 12.34 4.24
CA GLU A 70 15.50 13.80 4.34
C GLU A 70 14.56 14.35 5.41
N TYR A 71 13.46 13.64 5.71
CA TYR A 71 12.40 14.10 6.59
C TYR A 71 12.91 14.45 8.00
N GLY A 72 12.89 15.76 8.30
CA GLY A 72 13.33 16.28 9.58
C GLY A 72 14.84 16.15 9.84
N SER A 73 15.64 15.85 8.81
CA SER A 73 17.09 15.91 8.88
C SER A 73 17.57 17.35 9.12
N ILE A 74 18.69 17.49 9.81
CA ILE A 74 19.31 18.78 10.12
C ILE A 74 20.76 18.80 9.65
N PRO A 75 21.30 19.96 9.23
CA PRO A 75 22.67 20.08 8.78
C PRO A 75 23.70 19.66 9.83
N SER A 76 24.90 19.28 9.40
CA SER A 76 26.03 19.05 10.31
C SER A 76 26.35 20.30 11.14
N TYR A 77 26.66 20.10 12.42
CA TYR A 77 26.95 21.21 13.35
C TYR A 77 28.19 22.02 12.93
N ALA A 78 29.22 21.33 12.40
CA ALA A 78 30.48 21.96 12.01
C ALA A 78 30.32 22.97 10.86
N GLY A 79 29.37 22.74 9.96
CA GLY A 79 29.11 23.62 8.80
C GLY A 79 28.23 24.84 9.12
N LEU A 80 27.76 25.00 10.36
CA LEU A 80 26.85 26.08 10.74
C LEU A 80 27.57 27.26 11.39
N SER A 81 27.20 28.48 10.98
CA SER A 81 27.55 29.72 11.66
C SER A 81 26.92 29.80 13.06
N SER A 82 27.42 30.65 13.95
CA SER A 82 26.85 30.84 15.29
C SER A 82 25.35 31.16 15.26
N ARG A 83 24.92 32.02 14.33
CA ARG A 83 23.50 32.33 14.10
C ARG A 83 22.72 31.13 13.55
N GLY A 84 23.33 30.34 12.66
CA GLY A 84 22.73 29.11 12.13
C GLY A 84 22.53 28.06 13.23
N ARG A 85 23.52 27.87 14.10
CA ARG A 85 23.43 26.96 15.26
C ARG A 85 22.29 27.37 16.19
N ASP A 86 22.19 28.66 16.50
CA ASP A 86 21.15 29.19 17.37
C ASP A 86 19.73 29.00 16.79
N ARG A 87 19.58 29.19 15.47
CA ARG A 87 18.33 28.92 14.74
C ARG A 87 17.94 27.44 14.82
N TRP A 88 18.87 26.53 14.52
CA TRP A 88 18.60 25.10 14.59
C TRP A 88 18.35 24.62 16.03
N LYS A 89 18.99 25.23 17.02
CA LYS A 89 18.70 24.95 18.43
C LYS A 89 17.26 25.34 18.80
N ALA A 90 16.76 26.47 18.30
CA ALA A 90 15.35 26.87 18.48
C ALA A 90 14.39 25.91 17.76
N TYR A 91 14.72 25.47 16.54
CA TYR A 91 13.93 24.48 15.81
C TYR A 91 13.82 23.15 16.57
N LEU A 92 14.93 22.63 17.10
CA LEU A 92 14.93 21.39 17.88
C LEU A 92 14.19 21.54 19.22
N ALA A 93 14.29 22.70 19.86
CA ALA A 93 13.52 23.02 21.06
C ALA A 93 12.01 22.91 20.81
N GLN A 94 11.53 23.45 19.67
CA GLN A 94 10.13 23.34 19.27
C GLN A 94 9.76 21.89 18.93
N ARG A 95 10.59 21.21 18.11
CA ARG A 95 10.35 19.82 17.68
C ARG A 95 10.22 18.85 18.86
N PHE A 96 11.05 19.02 19.89
CA PHE A 96 11.05 18.15 21.07
C PHE A 96 10.31 18.76 22.26
N SER A 97 9.61 19.88 22.06
CA SER A 97 8.81 20.57 23.08
C SER A 97 9.56 20.75 24.40
N LYS A 98 10.78 21.31 24.32
CA LYS A 98 11.62 21.56 25.49
C LYS A 98 12.31 22.92 25.43
N PRO A 99 12.75 23.48 26.58
CA PRO A 99 13.44 24.76 26.61
C PRO A 99 14.69 24.76 25.71
N LYS A 100 14.93 25.85 24.98
CA LYS A 100 16.11 25.98 24.08
C LYS A 100 17.44 25.76 24.81
N ARG A 101 17.51 26.08 26.10
CA ARG A 101 18.69 25.85 26.95
C ARG A 101 18.94 24.36 27.23
N GLU A 102 17.92 23.52 27.14
CA GLU A 102 17.96 22.07 27.40
C GLU A 102 18.15 21.24 26.12
N VAL A 103 18.41 21.89 24.98
CA VAL A 103 18.79 21.19 23.74
C VAL A 103 20.25 20.77 23.80
N THR A 104 20.49 19.46 23.70
CA THR A 104 21.77 18.75 23.82
C THR A 104 22.21 18.18 22.45
N PRO A 105 23.47 17.69 22.34
CA PRO A 105 23.92 16.95 21.16
C PRO A 105 23.04 15.73 20.83
N ASP A 106 22.54 15.02 21.84
CA ASP A 106 21.69 13.84 21.69
C ASP A 106 20.38 14.15 20.93
N ASP A 107 19.85 15.37 21.05
CA ASP A 107 18.69 15.80 20.26
C ASP A 107 19.00 15.93 18.78
N ARG A 108 20.23 16.35 18.46
CA ARG A 108 20.68 16.43 17.06
C ARG A 108 20.82 15.04 16.47
N GLU A 109 21.38 14.11 17.24
CA GLU A 109 21.49 12.71 16.84
C GLU A 109 20.12 12.07 16.67
N ARG A 110 19.20 12.29 17.63
CA ARG A 110 17.80 11.87 17.53
C ARG A 110 17.09 12.46 16.31
N ALA A 111 17.37 13.72 15.96
CA ALA A 111 16.77 14.39 14.81
C ALA A 111 17.20 13.77 13.48
N ASN A 112 18.46 13.33 13.39
CA ASN A 112 19.06 12.65 12.22
C ASN A 112 19.01 11.11 12.35
N GLY A 113 18.21 10.58 13.27
CA GLY A 113 18.15 9.16 13.55
C GLY A 113 17.34 8.36 12.53
N TRP A 114 17.51 7.05 12.58
CA TRP A 114 16.88 6.10 11.65
C TRP A 114 15.39 5.85 11.90
N LYS A 115 14.75 6.54 12.86
CA LYS A 115 13.37 6.27 13.26
C LYS A 115 12.38 6.32 12.10
N PHE A 116 12.37 7.40 11.32
CA PHE A 116 11.43 7.54 10.21
C PHE A 116 11.81 6.66 9.00
N PRO A 117 13.09 6.61 8.58
CA PRO A 117 13.53 5.68 7.55
C PRO A 117 13.14 4.23 7.86
N SER A 118 13.45 3.74 9.08
CA SER A 118 13.16 2.34 9.45
C SER A 118 11.66 2.06 9.47
N LEU A 119 10.84 2.99 10.00
CA LEU A 119 9.38 2.87 9.98
C LEU A 119 8.83 2.78 8.56
N VAL A 120 9.24 3.71 7.69
CA VAL A 120 8.73 3.76 6.31
C VAL A 120 9.19 2.53 5.53
N TRP A 121 10.46 2.14 5.65
CA TRP A 121 11.03 1.05 4.87
C TRP A 121 10.44 -0.30 5.32
N ALA A 122 10.34 -0.55 6.63
CA ALA A 122 9.72 -1.77 7.14
C ALA A 122 8.21 -1.83 6.81
N SER A 123 7.49 -0.69 6.81
CA SER A 123 6.10 -0.64 6.34
C SER A 123 5.97 -0.97 4.85
N LEU A 124 6.87 -0.46 4.00
CA LEU A 124 6.84 -0.72 2.55
C LEU A 124 7.23 -2.17 2.19
N ASP A 125 8.13 -2.77 2.97
CA ASP A 125 8.70 -4.09 2.67
C ASP A 125 7.86 -5.23 3.28
N ALA A 126 7.39 -5.06 4.51
CA ALA A 126 6.65 -6.10 5.25
C ALA A 126 5.15 -5.80 5.40
N GLY A 127 4.66 -4.65 4.92
CA GLY A 127 3.25 -4.27 5.05
C GLY A 127 2.83 -4.00 6.51
N LEU A 128 3.79 -3.82 7.42
CA LEU A 128 3.51 -3.60 8.83
C LEU A 128 3.00 -2.18 9.08
N ARG A 129 1.96 -2.04 9.89
CA ARG A 129 1.52 -0.73 10.39
C ARG A 129 2.60 -0.16 11.33
N PRO A 130 2.74 1.18 11.45
CA PRO A 130 3.77 1.79 12.30
C PRO A 130 3.83 1.24 13.74
N ILE A 131 2.68 1.00 14.37
CA ILE A 131 2.61 0.40 15.71
C ILE A 131 3.12 -1.05 15.75
N GLY A 132 3.04 -1.77 14.64
CA GLY A 132 3.61 -3.12 14.49
C GLY A 132 5.13 -3.11 14.41
N ILE A 133 5.73 -2.02 13.92
CA ILE A 133 7.19 -1.87 13.84
C ILE A 133 7.77 -1.44 15.20
N GLU A 134 7.06 -0.60 15.96
CA GLU A 134 7.48 -0.24 17.32
C GLU A 134 7.52 -1.46 18.27
N ARG A 135 6.67 -2.47 18.01
CA ARG A 135 6.52 -3.66 18.86
C ARG A 135 7.35 -4.86 18.40
N ALA A 136 7.92 -4.81 17.20
CA ALA A 136 8.74 -5.88 16.63
C ALA A 136 10.22 -5.68 17.00
#